data_AF-A0A1V5B3B5-F1
#
_entry.id   AF-A0A1V5B3B5-F1
#
_cell.length_a   1.000
_cell.length_b   1.000
_cell.length_c   1.000
_cell.angle_alpha   90.00
_cell.angle_beta   90.00
_cell.angle_gamma   90.00
#
_symmetry.space_group_name_H-M   'P 1'
#
loop_
_entity.id
_entity.type
_entity.pdbx_description
1 polymer ?
#
loop_
_entity_poly.entity_id
_entity_poly.type
_entity_poly.pdbx_seq_one_letter_code
_entity_poly.pdbx_strand_id
1 'polypeptide(L)'
;MQGSNPDQYARSLIEKGLALGEQGSFDEAIMVLDEAIRLDPNYAYAWNSKGIVLHNQGSYEEAANCVDEAIRLAPNYAYAWDIKGVILRNQGSALDYPDITLDGQDKYDEAMRCFDEAIRLNPNLTSAWLDKGIALLGQGLALVRIGLNGDSVFDESIKCFNEAVRLNPDNAEVWYRKGAALLKMGRETEAKEVFLRAEELEDKG
;
A
#
# COMPACT_ATOMS: atom_id res chain seq x y z
N MET A 1 -41.43 -9.67 1.53
CA MET A 1 -40.36 -8.93 0.84
C MET A 1 -39.39 -8.48 1.92
N GLN A 2 -38.26 -9.18 2.08
CA GLN A 2 -37.23 -8.77 3.03
C GLN A 2 -36.52 -7.56 2.41
N GLY A 3 -36.85 -6.36 2.88
CA GLY A 3 -36.11 -5.15 2.54
C GLY A 3 -34.72 -5.29 3.14
N SER A 4 -33.73 -5.50 2.28
CA SER A 4 -32.33 -5.50 2.67
C SER A 4 -32.04 -4.22 3.45
N ASN A 5 -31.42 -4.35 4.63
CA ASN A 5 -30.96 -3.22 5.41
C ASN A 5 -30.10 -2.32 4.50
N PRO A 6 -30.35 -0.99 4.39
CA PRO A 6 -29.56 -0.09 3.55
C PRO A 6 -28.05 -0.25 3.74
N ASP A 7 -27.61 -0.53 4.97
CA ASP A 7 -26.21 -0.79 5.32
C ASP A 7 -25.66 -2.09 4.68
N GLN A 8 -26.50 -3.12 4.60
CA GLN A 8 -26.13 -4.40 3.97
C GLN A 8 -26.07 -4.27 2.45
N TYR A 9 -26.94 -3.44 1.87
CA TYR A 9 -26.93 -3.18 0.44
C TYR A 9 -25.69 -2.34 0.04
N ALA A 10 -25.37 -1.29 0.80
CA ALA A 10 -24.15 -0.50 0.59
C ALA A 10 -22.88 -1.37 0.68
N ARG A 11 -22.80 -2.28 1.66
CA ARG A 11 -21.68 -3.24 1.75
C ARG A 11 -21.58 -4.15 0.53
N SER A 12 -22.69 -4.68 0.04
CA SER A 12 -22.69 -5.54 -1.15
C SER A 12 -22.22 -4.79 -2.40
N LEU A 13 -22.58 -3.50 -2.54
CA LEU A 13 -22.07 -2.67 -3.63
C LEU A 13 -20.56 -2.48 -3.51
N ILE A 14 -20.04 -2.25 -2.30
CA ILE A 14 -18.58 -2.10 -2.09
C ILE A 14 -17.84 -3.38 -2.47
N GLU A 15 -18.30 -4.54 -2.02
CA GLU A 15 -17.71 -5.84 -2.38
C GLU A 15 -17.72 -6.05 -3.91
N LYS A 16 -18.83 -5.73 -4.56
CA LYS A 16 -18.93 -5.78 -6.03
C LYS A 16 -17.97 -4.82 -6.72
N GLY A 17 -17.86 -3.59 -6.23
CA GLY A 17 -16.97 -2.56 -6.77
C GLY A 17 -15.50 -2.99 -6.69
N LEU A 18 -15.07 -3.52 -5.54
CA LEU A 18 -13.72 -4.05 -5.38
C LEU A 18 -13.45 -5.22 -6.33
N ALA A 19 -14.39 -6.18 -6.44
CA ALA A 19 -14.23 -7.33 -7.33
C ALA A 19 -14.13 -6.92 -8.81
N LEU A 20 -14.89 -5.91 -9.24
CA LEU A 20 -14.78 -5.34 -10.60
C LEU A 20 -13.43 -4.65 -10.82
N GLY A 21 -12.94 -3.93 -9.81
CA GLY A 21 -11.62 -3.28 -9.86
C GLY A 21 -10.48 -4.30 -9.98
N GLU A 22 -10.55 -5.41 -9.26
CA GLU A 22 -9.60 -6.53 -9.38
C GLU A 22 -9.60 -7.18 -10.78
N GLN A 23 -10.76 -7.17 -11.46
CA GLN A 23 -10.90 -7.64 -12.84
C GLN A 23 -10.45 -6.61 -13.89
N GLY A 24 -10.07 -5.40 -13.47
CA GLY A 24 -9.68 -4.30 -14.37
C GLY A 24 -10.85 -3.51 -14.96
N SER A 25 -12.09 -3.79 -14.55
CA SER A 25 -13.30 -3.04 -14.96
C SER A 25 -13.46 -1.77 -14.13
N PHE A 26 -12.47 -0.86 -14.20
CA PHE A 26 -12.35 0.29 -13.30
C PHE A 26 -13.54 1.26 -13.37
N ASP A 27 -14.02 1.61 -14.57
CA ASP A 27 -15.13 2.55 -14.70
C ASP A 27 -16.43 2.00 -14.08
N GLU A 28 -16.72 0.73 -14.31
CA GLU A 28 -17.88 0.05 -13.70
C GLU A 28 -17.73 -0.06 -12.18
N ALA A 29 -16.53 -0.39 -11.69
CA ALA A 29 -16.22 -0.44 -10.27
C ALA A 29 -16.47 0.92 -9.60
N ILE A 30 -16.01 2.01 -10.21
CA ILE A 30 -16.21 3.38 -9.71
C ILE A 30 -17.70 3.74 -9.69
N MET A 31 -18.45 3.42 -10.75
CA MET A 31 -19.90 3.67 -10.79
C MET A 31 -20.64 2.97 -9.65
N VAL A 32 -20.27 1.70 -9.36
CA VAL A 32 -20.87 0.92 -8.27
C VAL A 32 -20.50 1.51 -6.91
N LEU A 33 -19.25 1.95 -6.73
CA LEU A 33 -18.79 2.57 -5.49
C LEU A 33 -19.41 3.95 -5.27
N ASP A 34 -19.66 4.72 -6.33
CA ASP A 34 -20.41 5.98 -6.26
C ASP A 34 -21.87 5.78 -5.87
N GLU A 35 -22.48 4.65 -6.25
CA GLU A 35 -23.79 4.26 -5.72
C GLU A 35 -23.72 3.94 -4.23
N ALA A 36 -22.71 3.19 -3.77
CA ALA A 36 -22.51 2.92 -2.34
C ALA A 36 -22.32 4.21 -1.52
N ILE A 37 -21.52 5.15 -2.02
CA ILE A 37 -21.29 6.46 -1.41
C ILE A 37 -22.58 7.31 -1.42
N ARG A 38 -23.40 7.25 -2.48
CA ARG A 38 -24.69 7.96 -2.50
C ARG A 38 -25.68 7.42 -1.46
N LEU A 39 -25.64 6.12 -1.18
CA LEU A 39 -26.49 5.50 -0.16
C LEU A 39 -26.07 5.90 1.25
N ASP A 40 -24.77 5.91 1.53
CA ASP A 40 -24.21 6.43 2.78
C ASP A 40 -22.91 7.22 2.54
N PRO A 41 -23.00 8.56 2.43
CA PRO A 41 -21.84 9.42 2.23
C PRO A 41 -20.85 9.43 3.39
N ASN A 42 -21.26 8.98 4.59
CA ASN A 42 -20.39 8.96 5.77
C ASN A 42 -19.69 7.61 5.95
N TYR A 43 -19.91 6.65 5.03
CA TYR A 43 -19.30 5.34 5.15
C TYR A 43 -17.86 5.36 4.64
N ALA A 44 -16.91 5.59 5.55
CA ALA A 44 -15.47 5.67 5.25
C ALA A 44 -14.94 4.48 4.41
N TYR A 45 -15.50 3.28 4.60
CA TYR A 45 -15.10 2.09 3.84
C TYR A 45 -15.38 2.25 2.34
N ALA A 46 -16.50 2.85 1.95
CA ALA A 46 -16.85 3.05 0.54
C ALA A 46 -15.88 4.00 -0.16
N TRP A 47 -15.53 5.09 0.51
CA TRP A 47 -14.53 6.06 0.05
C TRP A 47 -13.14 5.43 -0.09
N ASN A 48 -12.72 4.63 0.90
CA ASN A 48 -11.45 3.91 0.84
C ASN A 48 -11.42 2.91 -0.33
N SER A 49 -12.51 2.14 -0.52
CA SER A 49 -12.62 1.19 -1.63
C SER A 49 -12.58 1.88 -2.99
N LYS A 50 -13.22 3.05 -3.15
CA LYS A 50 -13.09 3.86 -4.37
C LYS A 50 -11.66 4.33 -4.58
N GLY A 51 -10.98 4.76 -3.52
CA GLY A 51 -9.57 5.11 -3.55
C GLY A 51 -8.67 3.98 -4.05
N ILE A 52 -8.89 2.74 -3.59
CA ILE A 52 -8.16 1.55 -4.06
C ILE A 52 -8.36 1.30 -5.56
N VAL A 53 -9.62 1.37 -6.03
CA VAL A 53 -9.93 1.16 -7.46
C VAL A 53 -9.29 2.24 -8.33
N LEU A 54 -9.40 3.51 -7.95
CA LEU A 54 -8.77 4.62 -8.67
C LEU A 54 -7.24 4.53 -8.67
N HIS A 55 -6.65 4.10 -7.55
CA HIS A 55 -5.22 3.83 -7.48
C HIS A 55 -4.81 2.76 -8.48
N ASN A 56 -5.55 1.66 -8.56
CA ASN A 56 -5.27 0.57 -9.49
C ASN A 56 -5.49 0.99 -10.96
N GLN A 57 -6.37 1.95 -11.22
CA GLN A 57 -6.54 2.59 -12.52
C GLN A 57 -5.39 3.55 -12.89
N GLY A 58 -4.57 3.97 -11.92
CA GLY A 58 -3.49 4.96 -12.09
C GLY A 58 -3.91 6.41 -11.82
N SER A 59 -5.17 6.64 -11.41
CA SER A 59 -5.73 7.95 -11.08
C SER A 59 -5.34 8.39 -9.66
N TYR A 60 -4.05 8.61 -9.42
CA TYR A 60 -3.51 8.79 -8.06
C TYR A 60 -4.03 10.03 -7.32
N GLU A 61 -4.28 11.15 -8.02
CA GLU A 61 -4.80 12.37 -7.39
C GLU A 61 -6.25 12.17 -6.90
N GLU A 62 -7.11 11.59 -7.73
CA GLU A 62 -8.49 11.27 -7.35
C GLU A 62 -8.54 10.19 -6.26
N ALA A 63 -7.64 9.22 -6.32
CA ALA A 63 -7.50 8.20 -5.29
C ALA A 63 -7.15 8.83 -3.93
N ALA A 64 -6.19 9.74 -3.90
CA ALA A 64 -5.78 10.45 -2.69
C ALA A 64 -6.96 11.23 -2.08
N ASN A 65 -7.73 11.95 -2.90
CA ASN A 65 -8.92 12.67 -2.45
C ASN A 65 -9.97 11.74 -1.81
N CYS A 66 -10.20 10.57 -2.40
CA CYS A 66 -11.14 9.58 -1.84
C CYS A 66 -10.66 9.03 -0.49
N VAL A 67 -9.37 8.71 -0.37
CA VAL A 67 -8.81 8.19 0.86
C VAL A 67 -8.72 9.26 1.95
N ASP A 68 -8.47 10.52 1.58
CA ASP A 68 -8.53 11.66 2.51
C ASP A 68 -9.93 11.83 3.10
N GLU A 69 -10.98 11.65 2.30
CA GLU A 69 -12.35 11.66 2.79
C GLU A 69 -12.63 10.48 3.72
N ALA A 70 -12.11 9.28 3.41
CA ALA A 70 -12.20 8.13 4.31
C ALA A 70 -11.51 8.38 5.67
N ILE A 71 -10.32 8.99 5.66
CA ILE A 71 -9.58 9.37 6.87
C ILE A 71 -10.32 10.47 7.65
N ARG A 72 -10.89 11.46 6.95
CA ARG A 72 -11.68 12.54 7.57
C ARG A 72 -12.89 11.98 8.31
N LEU A 73 -13.58 11.00 7.71
CA LEU A 73 -14.75 10.34 8.28
C LEU A 73 -14.38 9.38 9.42
N ALA A 74 -13.28 8.65 9.28
CA ALA A 74 -12.80 7.68 10.26
C ALA A 74 -11.27 7.79 10.47
N PRO A 75 -10.79 8.74 11.30
CA PRO A 75 -9.35 8.98 11.50
C PRO A 75 -8.58 7.79 12.07
N ASN A 76 -9.27 6.86 12.74
CA ASN A 76 -8.70 5.65 13.30
C ASN A 76 -8.71 4.45 12.33
N TYR A 77 -9.10 4.66 11.07
CA TYR A 77 -9.15 3.59 10.08
C TYR A 77 -7.76 3.32 9.49
N ALA A 78 -7.01 2.42 10.16
CA ALA A 78 -5.61 2.10 9.82
C ALA A 78 -5.38 1.77 8.33
N TYR A 79 -6.29 1.02 7.70
CA TYR A 79 -6.19 0.68 6.28
C TYR A 79 -6.25 1.91 5.36
N ALA A 80 -7.02 2.94 5.70
CA ALA A 80 -7.06 4.15 4.86
C ALA A 80 -5.71 4.90 4.90
N TRP A 81 -5.07 4.94 6.06
CA TRP A 81 -3.71 5.47 6.17
C TRP A 81 -2.69 4.66 5.36
N ASP A 82 -2.78 3.34 5.40
CA ASP A 82 -1.93 2.44 4.62
C ASP A 82 -2.08 2.70 3.10
N ILE A 83 -3.32 2.71 2.60
CA ILE A 83 -3.60 3.00 1.19
C ILE A 83 -3.15 4.40 0.78
N LYS A 84 -3.32 5.42 1.63
CA LYS A 84 -2.80 6.76 1.37
C LYS A 84 -1.28 6.74 1.20
N GLY A 85 -0.56 6.02 2.07
CA GLY A 85 0.88 5.83 1.96
C GLY A 85 1.28 5.18 0.64
N VAL A 86 0.56 4.15 0.19
CA VAL A 86 0.78 3.49 -1.09
C VAL A 86 0.59 4.45 -2.27
N ILE A 87 -0.50 5.24 -2.26
CA ILE A 87 -0.79 6.23 -3.31
C ILE A 87 0.33 7.28 -3.38
N LEU A 88 0.73 7.84 -2.24
CA LEU A 88 1.79 8.86 -2.16
C LEU A 88 3.14 8.32 -2.60
N ARG A 89 3.50 7.09 -2.18
CA ARG A 89 4.70 6.40 -2.66
C ARG A 89 4.70 6.27 -4.18
N ASN A 90 3.56 5.91 -4.77
CA ASN A 90 3.47 5.73 -6.22
C ASN A 90 3.51 7.08 -6.96
N GLN A 91 2.95 8.15 -6.39
CA GLN A 91 3.14 9.52 -6.90
C GLN A 91 4.61 9.99 -6.82
N GLY A 92 5.35 9.58 -5.79
CA GLY A 92 6.78 9.88 -5.62
C GLY A 92 7.73 8.90 -6.34
N SER A 93 7.21 7.79 -6.85
CA SER A 93 8.01 6.76 -7.53
C SER A 93 8.42 7.25 -8.92
N ALA A 94 9.72 7.43 -9.10
CA ALA A 94 10.36 7.98 -10.29
C ALA A 94 10.38 7.03 -11.51
N LEU A 95 9.26 6.35 -11.81
CA LEU A 95 9.12 5.59 -13.05
C LEU A 95 8.86 6.51 -14.25
N ASP A 96 8.30 7.71 -14.05
CA ASP A 96 8.04 8.68 -15.13
C ASP A 96 8.98 9.90 -15.15
N TYR A 97 9.77 10.15 -14.10
CA TYR A 97 10.66 11.31 -14.02
C TYR A 97 12.08 10.91 -13.57
N PRO A 98 13.06 10.88 -14.50
CA PRO A 98 14.44 10.49 -14.21
C PRO A 98 15.20 11.49 -13.31
N ASP A 99 14.70 12.72 -13.17
CA ASP A 99 15.19 13.68 -12.19
C ASP A 99 14.45 13.43 -10.86
N ILE A 100 15.17 12.96 -9.83
CA ILE A 100 14.65 13.03 -8.45
C ILE A 100 14.62 14.51 -8.10
N THR A 101 13.47 15.14 -8.32
CA THR A 101 13.19 16.47 -7.79
C THR A 101 12.99 16.36 -6.28
N LEU A 102 13.20 17.47 -5.56
CA LEU A 102 12.86 17.59 -4.13
C LEU A 102 11.43 17.11 -3.85
N ASP A 103 10.52 17.36 -4.79
CA ASP A 103 9.11 16.98 -4.73
C ASP A 103 8.89 15.46 -4.58
N GLY A 104 9.77 14.64 -5.16
CA GLY A 104 9.71 13.18 -4.99
C GLY A 104 10.07 12.74 -3.58
N GLN A 105 11.05 13.39 -2.95
CA GLN A 105 11.43 13.12 -1.56
C GLN A 105 10.32 13.50 -0.58
N ASP A 106 9.67 14.64 -0.81
CA ASP A 106 8.53 15.08 -0.01
C ASP A 106 7.40 14.04 -0.03
N LYS A 107 7.14 13.43 -1.19
CA LYS A 107 6.14 12.35 -1.33
C LYS A 107 6.51 11.07 -0.58
N TYR A 108 7.79 10.67 -0.58
CA TYR A 108 8.22 9.55 0.26
C TYR A 108 8.03 9.88 1.74
N ASP A 109 8.39 11.09 2.19
CA ASP A 109 8.24 11.49 3.59
C ASP A 109 6.76 11.54 4.03
N GLU A 110 5.86 12.05 3.18
CA GLU A 110 4.42 11.99 3.41
C GLU A 110 3.91 10.55 3.47
N ALA A 111 4.35 9.68 2.56
CA ALA A 111 3.98 8.26 2.56
C ALA A 111 4.42 7.57 3.86
N MET A 112 5.65 7.82 4.30
CA MET A 112 6.21 7.28 5.54
C MET A 112 5.39 7.67 6.76
N ARG A 113 4.94 8.93 6.85
CA ARG A 113 4.04 9.37 7.93
C ARG A 113 2.70 8.65 7.91
N CYS A 114 2.16 8.37 6.73
CA CYS A 114 0.91 7.63 6.60
C CYS A 114 1.07 6.17 7.06
N PHE A 115 2.17 5.51 6.69
CA PHE A 115 2.47 4.15 7.17
C PHE A 115 2.71 4.11 8.68
N ASP A 116 3.43 5.08 9.23
CA ASP A 116 3.64 5.20 10.68
C ASP A 116 2.31 5.33 11.43
N GLU A 117 1.38 6.13 10.90
CA GLU A 117 0.05 6.28 11.48
C GLU A 117 -0.77 4.98 11.36
N ALA A 118 -0.71 4.29 10.21
CA ALA A 118 -1.36 3.00 10.02
C ALA A 118 -0.85 1.96 11.04
N ILE A 119 0.47 1.86 11.22
CA ILE A 119 1.13 0.98 12.20
C ILE A 119 0.78 1.39 13.63
N ARG A 120 0.73 2.69 13.93
CA ARG A 120 0.36 3.21 15.25
C ARG A 120 -1.06 2.81 15.62
N LEU A 121 -1.99 2.89 14.67
CA LEU A 121 -3.40 2.53 14.84
C LEU A 121 -3.59 1.01 14.90
N ASN A 122 -2.86 0.25 14.07
CA ASN A 122 -2.89 -1.21 14.07
C ASN A 122 -1.49 -1.80 13.85
N PRO A 123 -0.74 -2.11 14.92
CA PRO A 123 0.60 -2.68 14.82
C PRO A 123 0.66 -4.07 14.19
N ASN A 124 -0.48 -4.76 14.12
CA ASN A 124 -0.60 -6.09 13.51
C ASN A 124 -1.06 -6.02 12.04
N LEU A 125 -1.15 -4.82 11.45
CA LEU A 125 -1.44 -4.64 10.04
C LEU A 125 -0.20 -5.01 9.21
N THR A 126 -0.13 -6.26 8.75
CA THR A 126 1.01 -6.77 7.97
C THR A 126 1.27 -5.95 6.71
N SER A 127 0.23 -5.49 6.00
CA SER A 127 0.38 -4.69 4.78
C SER A 127 1.14 -3.39 5.06
N ALA A 128 0.80 -2.67 6.13
CA ALA A 128 1.48 -1.41 6.47
C ALA A 128 2.98 -1.59 6.73
N TRP A 129 3.40 -2.69 7.36
CA TRP A 129 4.83 -3.00 7.51
C TRP A 129 5.50 -3.36 6.18
N LEU A 130 4.83 -4.15 5.35
CA LEU A 130 5.32 -4.50 4.01
C LEU A 130 5.45 -3.25 3.12
N ASP A 131 4.40 -2.45 3.02
CA ASP A 131 4.32 -1.28 2.17
C ASP A 131 5.28 -0.16 2.61
N LYS A 132 5.46 0.04 3.92
CA LYS A 132 6.52 0.89 4.47
C LYS A 132 7.91 0.38 4.08
N GLY A 133 8.15 -0.92 4.19
CA GLY A 133 9.41 -1.54 3.77
C GLY A 133 9.69 -1.34 2.27
N ILE A 134 8.67 -1.47 1.42
CA ILE A 134 8.75 -1.22 -0.03
C ILE A 134 9.05 0.26 -0.31
N ALA A 135 8.39 1.18 0.40
CA ALA A 135 8.63 2.62 0.26
C ALA A 135 10.08 3.00 0.60
N LEU A 136 10.58 2.51 1.75
CA LEU A 136 11.97 2.69 2.16
C LEU A 136 12.96 2.08 1.15
N LEU A 137 12.67 0.88 0.63
CA LEU A 137 13.51 0.27 -0.40
C LEU A 137 13.58 1.17 -1.65
N GLY A 138 12.44 1.71 -2.10
CA GLY A 138 12.37 2.66 -3.21
C GLY A 138 13.16 3.94 -2.94
N GLN A 139 13.03 4.53 -1.75
CA GLN A 139 13.77 5.71 -1.32
C GLN A 139 15.29 5.44 -1.29
N GLY A 140 15.73 4.30 -0.74
CA GLY A 140 17.14 3.91 -0.71
C GLY A 140 17.73 3.74 -2.11
N LEU A 141 16.98 3.13 -3.04
CA LEU A 141 17.39 3.02 -4.44
C LEU A 141 17.49 4.38 -5.12
N ALA A 142 16.56 5.30 -4.84
CA ALA A 142 16.58 6.66 -5.33
C ALA A 142 17.83 7.42 -4.86
N LEU A 143 18.18 7.30 -3.56
CA LEU A 143 19.40 7.89 -2.99
C LEU A 143 20.67 7.37 -3.67
N VAL A 144 20.78 6.06 -3.85
CA VAL A 144 21.95 5.44 -4.52
C VAL A 144 22.10 5.94 -5.96
N ARG A 145 20.99 6.15 -6.68
CA ARG A 145 21.00 6.66 -8.06
C ARG A 145 21.59 8.06 -8.17
N ILE A 146 21.42 8.91 -7.16
CA ILE A 146 22.00 10.27 -7.10
C ILE A 146 23.36 10.30 -6.38
N GLY A 147 23.95 9.14 -6.09
CA GLY A 147 25.27 9.03 -5.48
C GLY A 147 25.30 9.24 -3.95
N LEU A 148 24.14 9.22 -3.29
CA LEU A 148 24.03 9.30 -1.84
C LEU A 148 24.02 7.89 -1.21
N ASN A 149 24.36 7.81 0.09
CA ASN A 149 24.33 6.56 0.82
C ASN A 149 22.88 6.16 1.17
N GLY A 150 22.47 4.96 0.78
CA GLY A 150 21.17 4.37 1.08
C GLY A 150 21.16 3.39 2.27
N ASP A 151 22.31 3.07 2.88
CA ASP A 151 22.45 1.97 3.84
C ASP A 151 21.46 2.04 5.01
N SER A 152 21.33 3.23 5.61
CA SER A 152 20.40 3.44 6.74
C SER A 152 18.95 3.16 6.35
N VAL A 153 18.57 3.52 5.11
CA VAL A 153 17.20 3.35 4.61
C VAL A 153 16.96 1.87 4.27
N PHE A 154 17.94 1.18 3.69
CA PHE A 154 17.85 -0.26 3.46
C PHE A 154 17.77 -1.05 4.78
N ASP A 155 18.52 -0.67 5.81
CA ASP A 155 18.42 -1.28 7.14
C ASP A 155 17.03 -1.09 7.75
N GLU A 156 16.43 0.09 7.62
CA GLU A 156 15.07 0.35 8.10
C GLU A 156 14.03 -0.44 7.30
N SER A 157 14.21 -0.54 5.98
CA SER A 157 13.38 -1.38 5.10
C SER A 157 13.40 -2.85 5.56
N ILE A 158 14.58 -3.40 5.85
CA ILE A 158 14.74 -4.77 6.35
C ILE A 158 14.05 -4.96 7.70
N LYS A 159 14.09 -3.98 8.61
CA LYS A 159 13.34 -4.03 9.88
C LYS A 159 11.84 -4.11 9.66
N CYS A 160 11.31 -3.32 8.72
CA CYS A 160 9.89 -3.37 8.37
C CYS A 160 9.51 -4.73 7.79
N PHE A 161 10.33 -5.29 6.90
CA PHE A 161 10.09 -6.64 6.38
C PHE A 161 10.18 -7.72 7.46
N ASN A 162 11.06 -7.58 8.45
CA ASN A 162 11.12 -8.51 9.57
C ASN A 162 9.81 -8.50 10.39
N GLU A 163 9.22 -7.34 10.63
CA GLU A 163 7.92 -7.24 11.30
C GLU A 163 6.79 -7.83 10.44
N ALA A 164 6.79 -7.57 9.13
CA ALA A 164 5.82 -8.18 8.22
C ALA A 164 5.94 -9.72 8.19
N VAL A 165 7.15 -10.27 8.14
CA VAL A 165 7.41 -11.72 8.25
C VAL A 165 6.94 -12.27 9.60
N ARG A 166 7.19 -11.55 10.70
CA ARG A 166 6.76 -11.96 12.04
C ARG A 166 5.23 -12.09 12.12
N LEU A 167 4.50 -11.20 11.46
CA LEU A 167 3.05 -11.18 11.45
C LEU A 167 2.45 -12.19 10.47
N ASN A 168 3.06 -12.37 9.29
CA ASN A 168 2.65 -13.35 8.29
C ASN A 168 3.88 -13.98 7.60
N PRO A 169 4.38 -15.12 8.12
CA PRO A 169 5.58 -15.76 7.60
C PRO A 169 5.38 -16.49 6.27
N ASP A 170 4.13 -16.69 5.84
CA ASP A 170 3.80 -17.42 4.61
C ASP A 170 3.59 -16.49 3.40
N ASN A 171 3.79 -15.17 3.57
CA ASN A 171 3.75 -14.23 2.47
C ASN A 171 5.09 -14.21 1.72
N ALA A 172 5.14 -14.88 0.56
CA ALA A 172 6.32 -14.98 -0.30
C ALA A 172 6.86 -13.61 -0.76
N GLU A 173 5.98 -12.62 -1.02
CA GLU A 173 6.40 -11.30 -1.46
C GLU A 173 7.32 -10.63 -0.43
N VAL A 174 6.99 -10.73 0.87
CA VAL A 174 7.78 -10.10 1.93
C VAL A 174 9.22 -10.66 1.93
N TRP A 175 9.36 -11.97 1.75
CA TRP A 175 10.66 -12.64 1.69
C TRP A 175 11.46 -12.20 0.47
N TYR A 176 10.82 -12.12 -0.70
CA TYR A 176 11.44 -11.63 -1.92
C TYR A 176 11.92 -10.18 -1.78
N ARG A 177 11.07 -9.28 -1.28
CA ARG A 177 11.39 -7.86 -1.06
C ARG A 177 12.52 -7.69 -0.04
N LYS A 178 12.53 -8.48 1.03
CA LYS A 178 13.61 -8.51 2.02
C LYS A 178 14.93 -8.95 1.38
N GLY A 179 14.92 -9.96 0.52
CA GLY A 179 16.10 -10.40 -0.22
C GLY A 179 16.67 -9.30 -1.13
N ALA A 180 15.80 -8.57 -1.83
CA ALA A 180 16.20 -7.44 -2.65
C ALA A 180 16.89 -6.33 -1.82
N ALA A 181 16.38 -6.01 -0.63
CA ALA A 181 17.01 -5.04 0.26
C ALA A 181 18.37 -5.53 0.80
N LEU A 182 18.48 -6.82 1.16
CA LEU A 182 19.73 -7.44 1.62
C LEU A 182 20.82 -7.42 0.53
N LEU A 183 20.46 -7.67 -0.74
CA LEU A 183 21.40 -7.55 -1.86
C LEU A 183 21.94 -6.13 -2.01
N LYS A 184 21.10 -5.11 -1.82
CA LYS A 184 21.55 -3.70 -1.89
C LYS A 184 22.54 -3.35 -0.77
N MET A 185 22.47 -4.06 0.35
CA MET A 185 23.42 -3.98 1.47
C MET A 185 24.66 -4.88 1.30
N GLY A 186 24.80 -5.60 0.18
CA GLY A 186 25.90 -6.57 -0.03
C GLY A 186 25.81 -7.82 0.86
N ARG A 187 24.66 -8.06 1.51
CA ARG A 187 24.42 -9.21 2.40
C ARG A 187 23.95 -10.42 1.59
N GLU A 188 24.79 -10.87 0.66
CA GLU A 188 24.44 -11.87 -0.35
C GLU A 188 24.01 -13.22 0.24
N THR A 189 24.69 -13.68 1.30
CA THR A 189 24.37 -14.96 1.96
C THR A 189 22.96 -14.94 2.56
N GLU A 190 22.63 -13.89 3.31
CA GLU A 190 21.31 -13.73 3.91
C GLU A 190 20.23 -13.52 2.84
N ALA A 191 20.54 -12.78 1.77
CA ALA A 191 19.63 -12.59 0.65
C ALA A 191 19.26 -13.93 0.01
N LYS A 192 20.24 -14.81 -0.23
CA LYS A 192 20.01 -16.14 -0.80
C LYS A 192 19.09 -16.98 0.06
N GLU A 193 19.26 -16.96 1.39
CA GLU A 193 18.40 -17.71 2.31
C GLU A 193 16.94 -17.25 2.23
N VAL A 194 16.70 -15.94 2.21
CA VAL A 194 15.32 -15.42 2.13
C VAL A 194 14.69 -15.61 0.75
N PHE A 195 15.46 -15.61 -0.34
CA PHE A 195 14.93 -15.94 -1.67
C PHE A 195 14.50 -17.40 -1.77
N LEU A 196 15.31 -18.33 -1.26
CA LEU A 196 14.93 -19.75 -1.19
C LEU A 196 13.63 -19.92 -0.41
N ARG A 197 13.46 -19.16 0.68
CA ARG A 197 12.20 -19.18 1.45
C ARG A 197 11.01 -18.66 0.66
N ALA A 198 11.19 -17.62 -0.17
CA ALA A 198 10.13 -17.13 -1.05
C ALA A 198 9.71 -18.19 -2.08
N GLU A 199 10.68 -18.82 -2.75
CA GLU A 199 10.45 -19.89 -3.74
C GLU A 199 9.70 -21.08 -3.10
N GLU A 200 10.12 -21.53 -1.91
CA GLU A 200 9.44 -22.60 -1.18
C GLU A 200 7.97 -22.32 -0.85
N LEU A 201 7.59 -21.04 -0.72
CA LEU A 201 6.22 -20.63 -0.43
C LEU A 201 5.39 -20.52 -1.71
N GLU A 202 5.98 -20.04 -2.81
CA GLU A 202 5.33 -19.97 -4.12
C GLU A 202 5.03 -21.39 -4.67
N ASP A 203 5.92 -22.35 -4.47
CA ASP A 203 5.73 -23.75 -4.89
C ASP A 203 4.61 -24.49 -4.14
N LYS A 204 4.09 -23.91 -3.05
CA LYS A 204 3.04 -24.51 -2.20
C LYS A 204 1.64 -23.93 -2.41
N GLY A 205 1.51 -22.83 -3.17
CA GLY A 205 0.25 -22.13 -3.46
C GLY A 205 -0.39 -22.58 -4.76
#